data_AF-A0A2S0JS65-F1
#
_entry.id   AF-A0A2S0JS65-F1
#
_cell.length_a   1.000
_cell.length_b   1.000
_cell.length_c   1.000
_cell.angle_alpha   90.00
_cell.angle_beta   90.00
_cell.angle_gamma   90.00
#
_symmetry.space_group_name_H-M   'P 1'
#
loop_
_entity.id
_entity.type
_entity.pdbx_description
1 polymer ?
#
loop_
_entity_poly.entity_id
_entity_poly.type
_entity_poly.pdbx_seq_one_letter_code
_entity_poly.pdbx_strand_id
1 'polypeptide(L)'
;MTIYEQIKELLADKVNQIVTTAQVKEELQRKFNTNPGSVILSDYCYNRYNKGILFQKHLFQYITKSTYKYIGENFAYTGLIFHKPQKQNGELIVGEWRNGVKVLYDKPINIDTTPESLNIISTSQIVKLYEDYNEILKYEMSLLGCKPTELRHLIGRIGEFLCAIVTKGSLSKQTNQHGFDVISNGKKISVKTTAQSTGFITLNQNTFNAFDEIFVVQYSNDDFNTIYYGPKEPIQNIARKYENKYEVDINRIKTVYQENSKKNL
;
A
#
# COMPACT_ATOMS: atom_id res chain seq x y z
N MET A 1 -18.40 -34.31 9.43
CA MET A 1 -18.09 -32.86 9.36
C MET A 1 -16.98 -32.64 8.34
N THR A 2 -17.04 -31.59 7.53
CA THR A 2 -15.94 -31.27 6.59
C THR A 2 -14.74 -30.65 7.34
N ILE A 3 -13.53 -30.70 6.77
CA ILE A 3 -12.34 -30.04 7.36
C ILE A 3 -12.61 -28.56 7.62
N TYR A 4 -13.34 -27.91 6.72
CA TYR A 4 -13.71 -26.51 6.85
C TYR A 4 -14.57 -26.24 8.10
N GLU A 5 -15.63 -27.03 8.30
CA GLU A 5 -16.49 -26.88 9.49
C GLU A 5 -15.74 -27.24 10.78
N GLN A 6 -14.83 -28.22 10.74
CA GLN A 6 -13.97 -28.54 11.88
C GLN A 6 -13.07 -27.37 12.27
N ILE A 7 -12.47 -26.69 11.30
CA ILE A 7 -11.64 -25.50 11.56
C ILE A 7 -12.48 -24.39 12.20
N LYS A 8 -13.69 -24.14 11.68
CA LYS A 8 -14.60 -23.14 12.24
C LYS A 8 -14.97 -23.45 13.68
N GLU A 9 -15.35 -24.70 13.96
CA GLU A 9 -15.70 -25.12 15.32
C GLU A 9 -14.48 -25.04 16.26
N LEU A 10 -13.29 -25.39 15.77
CA LEU A 10 -12.07 -25.37 16.56
C LEU A 10 -11.63 -23.96 16.93
N LEU A 11 -11.82 -22.98 16.04
CA LEU A 11 -11.29 -21.63 16.19
C LEU A 11 -12.36 -20.58 16.50
N ALA A 12 -13.60 -20.99 16.79
CA ALA A 12 -14.74 -20.09 16.98
C ALA A 12 -14.50 -18.97 18.02
N ASP A 13 -13.71 -19.25 19.06
CA ASP A 13 -13.33 -18.33 20.13
C ASP A 13 -11.97 -17.64 19.91
N LYS A 14 -11.29 -17.92 18.80
CA LYS A 14 -9.96 -17.41 18.45
C LYS A 14 -9.97 -16.33 17.36
N VAL A 15 -11.11 -15.64 17.16
CA VAL A 15 -11.21 -14.54 16.18
C VAL A 15 -10.16 -13.47 16.48
N ASN A 16 -9.50 -12.99 15.43
CA ASN A 16 -8.36 -12.09 15.42
C ASN A 16 -7.04 -12.63 16.01
N GLN A 17 -6.97 -13.90 16.39
CA GLN A 17 -5.73 -14.49 16.89
C GLN A 17 -4.82 -14.97 15.76
N ILE A 18 -3.51 -14.95 16.05
CA ILE A 18 -2.49 -15.55 15.20
C ILE A 18 -2.43 -17.04 15.47
N VAL A 19 -2.50 -17.84 14.41
CA VAL A 19 -2.40 -19.29 14.46
C VAL A 19 -1.35 -19.78 13.47
N THR A 20 -0.73 -20.91 13.79
CA THR A 20 0.20 -21.58 12.87
C THR A 20 -0.42 -22.82 12.24
N THR A 21 0.08 -23.20 11.06
CA THR A 21 -0.34 -24.45 10.39
C THR A 21 -0.17 -25.66 11.30
N ALA A 22 0.92 -25.74 12.06
CA ALA A 22 1.23 -26.89 12.92
C ALA A 22 0.22 -27.00 14.06
N GLN A 23 -0.04 -25.90 14.78
CA GLN A 23 -1.00 -25.85 15.89
C GLN A 23 -2.40 -26.28 15.44
N VAL A 24 -2.90 -25.71 14.33
CA VAL A 24 -4.25 -26.05 13.83
C VAL A 24 -4.33 -27.52 13.42
N LYS A 25 -3.29 -28.05 12.76
CA LYS A 25 -3.25 -29.47 12.37
C LYS A 25 -3.26 -30.41 13.56
N GLU A 26 -2.46 -30.12 14.58
CA GLU A 26 -2.40 -30.90 15.82
C GLU A 26 -3.74 -30.90 16.55
N GLU A 27 -4.35 -29.71 16.72
CA GLU A 27 -5.64 -29.57 17.37
C GLU A 27 -6.77 -30.28 16.61
N LEU A 28 -6.77 -30.21 15.27
CA LEU A 28 -7.74 -30.93 14.42
C LEU A 28 -7.56 -32.45 14.49
N GLN A 29 -6.33 -32.94 14.44
CA GLN A 29 -6.03 -34.37 14.59
C GLN A 29 -6.46 -34.87 15.97
N ARG A 30 -6.21 -34.10 17.03
CA ARG A 30 -6.58 -34.46 18.41
C ARG A 30 -8.10 -34.45 18.62
N LYS A 31 -8.81 -33.42 18.13
CA LYS A 31 -10.26 -33.23 18.38
C LYS A 31 -11.13 -34.04 17.43
N PHE A 32 -10.73 -34.20 16.17
CA PHE A 32 -11.58 -34.77 15.11
C PHE A 32 -10.96 -35.94 14.35
N ASN A 33 -9.75 -36.39 14.73
CA ASN A 33 -8.99 -37.43 14.04
C ASN A 33 -8.72 -37.10 12.54
N THR A 34 -8.57 -35.81 12.24
CA THR A 34 -8.38 -35.31 10.87
C THR A 34 -6.93 -35.45 10.42
N ASN A 35 -6.72 -36.12 9.28
CA ASN A 35 -5.40 -36.26 8.67
C ASN A 35 -4.71 -34.89 8.45
N PRO A 36 -3.57 -34.61 9.11
CA PRO A 36 -2.83 -33.35 8.98
C PRO A 36 -2.39 -33.04 7.54
N GLY A 37 -2.15 -34.07 6.72
CA GLY A 37 -1.74 -33.91 5.32
C GLY A 37 -2.83 -33.29 4.45
N SER A 38 -4.10 -33.48 4.82
CA SER A 38 -5.27 -32.97 4.09
C SER A 38 -5.66 -31.54 4.49
N VAL A 39 -5.02 -30.97 5.51
CA VAL A 39 -5.32 -29.61 6.01
C VAL A 39 -4.41 -28.59 5.31
N ILE A 40 -5.01 -27.77 4.45
CA ILE A 40 -4.33 -26.69 3.72
C ILE A 40 -5.00 -25.36 4.09
N LEU A 41 -4.47 -24.65 5.08
CA LEU A 41 -5.09 -23.40 5.57
C LEU A 41 -5.10 -22.29 4.51
N SER A 42 -4.11 -22.28 3.61
CA SER A 42 -4.05 -21.30 2.53
C SER A 42 -5.22 -21.41 1.53
N ASP A 43 -5.91 -22.55 1.46
CA ASP A 43 -7.11 -22.71 0.63
C ASP A 43 -8.32 -21.95 1.19
N TYR A 44 -8.27 -21.55 2.47
CA TYR A 44 -9.33 -20.83 3.17
C TYR A 44 -8.94 -19.38 3.50
N CYS A 45 -8.04 -18.78 2.74
CA CYS A 45 -7.57 -17.41 2.99
C CYS A 45 -8.31 -16.38 2.14
N TYR A 46 -8.60 -15.21 2.71
CA TYR A 46 -9.13 -14.08 1.95
C TYR A 46 -8.10 -13.53 0.95
N ASN A 47 -6.83 -13.43 1.36
CA ASN A 47 -5.76 -12.83 0.56
C ASN A 47 -4.85 -13.85 -0.15
N ARG A 48 -5.23 -15.14 -0.20
CA ARG A 48 -4.45 -16.17 -0.90
C ARG A 48 -5.33 -17.03 -1.79
N TYR A 49 -5.00 -17.08 -3.08
CA TYR A 49 -5.62 -17.94 -4.06
C TYR A 49 -4.65 -19.06 -4.47
N ASN A 50 -5.12 -20.31 -4.43
CA ASN A 50 -4.38 -21.47 -4.91
C ASN A 50 -5.03 -22.02 -6.19
N LYS A 51 -4.24 -22.62 -7.08
CA LYS A 51 -4.79 -23.20 -8.31
C LYS A 51 -5.62 -24.43 -7.97
N GLY A 52 -6.84 -24.52 -8.50
CA GLY A 52 -7.69 -25.70 -8.37
C GLY A 52 -8.70 -25.66 -7.22
N ILE A 53 -8.80 -24.55 -6.49
CA ILE A 53 -9.85 -24.34 -5.49
C ILE A 53 -11.00 -23.50 -6.08
N LEU A 54 -12.22 -23.71 -5.58
CA LEU A 54 -13.38 -22.88 -5.94
C LEU A 54 -13.30 -21.44 -5.40
N PHE A 55 -12.43 -21.20 -4.41
CA PHE A 55 -12.22 -19.89 -3.77
C PHE A 55 -13.52 -19.24 -3.25
N GLN A 56 -14.35 -20.03 -2.57
CA GLN A 56 -15.65 -19.60 -2.00
C GLN A 56 -15.66 -19.57 -0.48
N LYS A 57 -14.66 -20.18 0.16
CA LYS A 57 -14.58 -20.41 1.60
C LYS A 57 -13.39 -19.65 2.17
N HIS A 58 -13.63 -18.83 3.20
CA HIS A 58 -12.63 -17.89 3.70
C HIS A 58 -12.75 -17.75 5.21
N LEU A 59 -11.64 -17.97 5.91
CA LEU A 59 -11.52 -17.96 7.37
C LEU A 59 -10.29 -17.21 7.85
N PHE A 60 -9.25 -17.13 7.01
CA PHE A 60 -7.93 -16.66 7.40
C PHE A 60 -7.46 -15.47 6.58
N GLN A 61 -6.63 -14.63 7.19
CA GLN A 61 -5.68 -13.79 6.49
C GLN A 61 -4.32 -14.47 6.56
N TYR A 62 -3.71 -14.75 5.42
CA TYR A 62 -2.32 -15.19 5.34
C TYR A 62 -1.39 -14.03 5.73
N ILE A 63 -0.44 -14.29 6.63
CA ILE A 63 0.55 -13.28 7.07
C ILE A 63 1.92 -13.63 6.51
N THR A 64 2.46 -14.79 6.89
CA THR A 64 3.77 -15.28 6.44
C THR A 64 3.74 -16.80 6.33
N LYS A 65 4.87 -17.40 5.95
CA LYS A 65 4.98 -18.85 5.80
C LYS A 65 4.53 -19.54 7.08
N SER A 66 3.47 -20.34 6.96
CA SER A 66 2.86 -21.11 8.05
C SER A 66 2.15 -20.30 9.14
N THR A 67 1.95 -18.99 8.97
CA THR A 67 1.34 -18.11 9.96
C THR A 67 0.15 -17.38 9.36
N TYR A 68 -0.97 -17.42 10.07
CA TYR A 68 -2.26 -16.91 9.64
C TYR A 68 -2.92 -16.15 10.78
N LYS A 69 -3.77 -15.18 10.45
CA LYS A 69 -4.74 -14.61 11.39
C LYS A 69 -6.09 -15.23 11.12
N TYR A 70 -6.71 -15.83 12.13
CA TYR A 70 -8.09 -16.28 12.01
C TYR A 70 -9.03 -15.07 12.12
N ILE A 71 -9.85 -14.84 11.10
CA ILE A 71 -10.77 -13.69 11.03
C ILE A 71 -12.23 -14.11 10.83
N GLY A 72 -12.48 -15.41 10.59
CA GLY A 72 -13.82 -15.97 10.47
C GLY A 72 -14.45 -15.82 9.08
N GLU A 73 -15.65 -16.39 8.94
CA GLU A 73 -16.45 -16.29 7.72
C GLU A 73 -17.11 -14.92 7.57
N ASN A 74 -17.38 -14.53 6.32
CA ASN A 74 -18.13 -13.31 5.97
C ASN A 74 -17.53 -12.03 6.59
N PHE A 75 -16.25 -12.03 6.89
CA PHE A 75 -15.54 -10.84 7.33
C PHE A 75 -15.53 -9.82 6.19
N ALA A 76 -15.80 -8.55 6.52
CA ALA A 76 -15.79 -7.45 5.56
C ALA A 76 -14.35 -7.06 5.16
N TYR A 77 -13.63 -8.02 4.60
CA TYR A 77 -12.22 -7.90 4.27
C TYR A 77 -12.01 -6.86 3.16
N THR A 78 -10.94 -6.07 3.29
CA THR A 78 -10.41 -5.22 2.21
C THR A 78 -8.94 -5.55 2.05
N GLY A 79 -8.54 -5.99 0.86
CA GLY A 79 -7.17 -6.37 0.57
C GLY A 79 -7.00 -7.06 -0.78
N LEU A 80 -5.77 -7.11 -1.28
CA LEU A 80 -5.41 -7.80 -2.51
C LEU A 80 -5.42 -9.33 -2.35
N ILE A 81 -5.71 -10.05 -3.43
CA ILE A 81 -5.69 -11.51 -3.49
C ILE A 81 -4.43 -11.94 -4.24
N PHE A 82 -3.55 -12.65 -3.56
CA PHE A 82 -2.27 -13.10 -4.11
C PHE A 82 -2.32 -14.56 -4.52
N HIS A 83 -1.65 -14.89 -5.63
CA HIS A 83 -1.41 -16.25 -6.08
C HIS A 83 0.10 -16.45 -6.27
N LYS A 84 0.64 -17.56 -5.75
CA LYS A 84 2.04 -17.94 -5.98
C LYS A 84 2.10 -19.23 -6.80
N PRO A 85 2.41 -19.16 -8.09
CA PRO A 85 2.58 -20.34 -8.93
C PRO A 85 3.77 -21.18 -8.46
N GLN A 86 3.67 -22.51 -8.54
CA GLN A 86 4.71 -23.44 -8.06
C GLN A 86 6.06 -23.34 -8.81
N LYS A 87 6.07 -22.80 -10.03
CA LYS A 87 7.25 -22.76 -10.92
C LYS A 87 7.66 -21.35 -11.33
N GLN A 88 7.09 -20.31 -10.71
CA GLN A 88 7.38 -18.92 -11.03
C GLN A 88 7.92 -18.22 -9.79
N ASN A 89 8.96 -17.40 -9.97
CA ASN A 89 9.39 -16.47 -8.93
C ASN A 89 8.42 -15.29 -8.88
N GLY A 90 8.08 -14.85 -7.67
CA GLY A 90 7.15 -13.74 -7.45
C GLY A 90 5.72 -14.18 -7.16
N GLU A 91 4.90 -13.20 -6.80
CA GLU A 91 3.47 -13.37 -6.55
C GLU A 91 2.67 -12.61 -7.60
N LEU A 92 1.56 -13.20 -8.02
CA LEU A 92 0.60 -12.59 -8.92
C LEU A 92 -0.56 -12.03 -8.10
N ILE A 93 -1.05 -10.85 -8.44
CA ILE A 93 -2.32 -10.34 -7.92
C ILE A 93 -3.42 -10.82 -8.86
N VAL A 94 -4.38 -11.59 -8.34
CA VAL A 94 -5.48 -12.18 -9.13
C VAL A 94 -6.83 -11.50 -8.88
N GLY A 95 -6.87 -10.57 -7.95
CA GLY A 95 -8.08 -9.84 -7.60
C GLY A 95 -7.91 -9.06 -6.31
N GLU A 96 -9.03 -8.62 -5.77
CA GLU A 96 -9.11 -7.88 -4.52
C GLU A 96 -10.45 -8.10 -3.81
N TRP A 97 -10.46 -7.78 -2.53
CA TRP A 97 -11.66 -7.59 -1.73
C TRP A 97 -11.87 -6.12 -1.44
N ARG A 98 -13.12 -5.67 -1.55
CA ARG A 98 -13.58 -4.32 -1.24
C ARG A 98 -14.71 -4.42 -0.23
N ASN A 99 -14.41 -4.23 1.06
CA ASN A 99 -15.39 -4.29 2.14
C ASN A 99 -16.26 -5.58 2.10
N GLY A 100 -15.62 -6.74 1.98
CA GLY A 100 -16.30 -8.04 1.89
C GLY A 100 -16.81 -8.42 0.50
N VAL A 101 -16.73 -7.51 -0.49
CA VAL A 101 -17.07 -7.82 -1.89
C VAL A 101 -15.82 -8.25 -2.65
N LYS A 102 -15.82 -9.48 -3.15
CA LYS A 102 -14.71 -10.04 -3.94
C LYS A 102 -14.82 -9.66 -5.41
N VAL A 103 -13.70 -9.22 -5.99
CA VAL A 103 -13.54 -8.96 -7.42
C VAL A 103 -12.30 -9.71 -7.91
N LEU A 104 -12.46 -10.62 -8.86
CA LEU A 104 -11.34 -11.29 -9.54
C LEU A 104 -11.03 -10.57 -10.85
N TYR A 105 -9.75 -10.49 -11.20
CA TYR A 105 -9.31 -9.87 -12.44
C TYR A 105 -9.31 -10.88 -13.59
N ASP A 106 -9.64 -10.42 -14.80
CA ASP A 106 -9.60 -11.24 -16.01
C ASP A 106 -8.20 -11.78 -16.30
N LYS A 107 -7.18 -10.99 -15.96
CA LYS A 107 -5.76 -11.36 -16.10
C LYS A 107 -5.03 -11.12 -14.79
N PRO A 108 -4.30 -12.15 -14.27
CA PRO A 108 -3.40 -11.96 -13.16
C PRO A 108 -2.33 -10.92 -13.47
N ILE A 109 -1.98 -10.15 -12.45
CA ILE A 109 -1.01 -9.07 -12.52
C ILE A 109 0.30 -9.55 -11.93
N ASN A 110 1.37 -9.50 -12.72
CA ASN A 110 2.72 -9.73 -12.21
C ASN A 110 3.37 -8.38 -11.87
N ILE A 111 3.63 -8.14 -10.59
CA ILE A 111 4.21 -6.87 -10.10
C ILE A 111 5.63 -6.67 -10.68
N ASP A 112 6.38 -7.76 -10.89
CA ASP A 112 7.77 -7.70 -11.34
C ASP A 112 7.89 -7.42 -12.85
N THR A 113 6.92 -7.86 -13.66
CA THR A 113 7.01 -7.79 -15.13
C THR A 113 5.95 -6.90 -15.77
N THR A 114 5.01 -6.35 -15.01
CA THR A 114 3.90 -5.53 -15.53
C THR A 114 3.97 -4.17 -14.86
N PRO A 115 4.81 -3.23 -15.32
CA PRO A 115 5.03 -2.00 -14.58
C PRO A 115 3.82 -1.03 -14.59
N GLU A 116 2.88 -1.19 -15.53
CA GLU A 116 1.56 -0.52 -15.47
C GLU A 116 0.59 -1.15 -14.45
N SER A 117 0.99 -2.21 -13.74
CA SER A 117 0.16 -2.99 -12.80
C SER A 117 -0.49 -2.19 -11.68
N LEU A 118 0.17 -1.13 -11.22
CA LEU A 118 -0.33 -0.33 -10.10
C LEU A 118 -1.47 0.61 -10.50
N ASN A 119 -1.71 0.81 -11.80
CA ASN A 119 -2.95 1.43 -12.30
C ASN A 119 -4.19 0.56 -12.05
N ILE A 120 -3.99 -0.71 -11.69
CA ILE A 120 -5.08 -1.66 -11.42
C ILE A 120 -5.44 -1.71 -9.94
N ILE A 121 -4.60 -1.12 -9.06
CA ILE A 121 -4.96 -1.00 -7.64
C ILE A 121 -6.11 -0.01 -7.53
N SER A 122 -7.26 -0.50 -7.05
CA SER A 122 -8.44 0.34 -6.86
C SER A 122 -8.19 1.41 -5.79
N THR A 123 -8.92 2.53 -5.88
CA THR A 123 -8.88 3.58 -4.86
C THR A 123 -9.13 3.04 -3.45
N SER A 124 -10.01 2.05 -3.28
CA SER A 124 -10.24 1.42 -1.97
C SER A 124 -8.99 0.75 -1.38
N GLN A 125 -8.13 0.15 -2.21
CA GLN A 125 -6.88 -0.42 -1.71
C GLN A 125 -5.87 0.67 -1.36
N ILE A 126 -5.81 1.75 -2.16
CA ILE A 126 -4.91 2.88 -1.85
C ILE A 126 -5.32 3.52 -0.52
N VAL A 127 -6.62 3.71 -0.28
CA VAL A 127 -7.15 4.20 1.00
C VAL A 127 -6.80 3.24 2.13
N LYS A 128 -6.98 1.93 1.95
CA LYS A 128 -6.59 0.94 2.96
C LYS A 128 -5.09 0.99 3.30
N LEU A 129 -4.23 1.09 2.28
CA LEU A 129 -2.78 1.23 2.49
C LEU A 129 -2.43 2.56 3.19
N TYR A 130 -3.11 3.65 2.85
CA TYR A 130 -2.96 4.93 3.54
C TYR A 130 -3.30 4.80 5.03
N GLU A 131 -4.42 4.16 5.38
CA GLU A 131 -4.82 3.91 6.77
C GLU A 131 -3.80 3.05 7.52
N ASP A 132 -3.42 1.89 6.95
CA ASP A 132 -2.49 0.94 7.56
C ASP A 132 -1.11 1.58 7.80
N TYR A 133 -0.63 2.40 6.85
CA TYR A 133 0.67 3.08 6.99
C TYR A 133 0.63 4.22 8.01
N ASN A 134 -0.48 4.96 8.11
CA ASN A 134 -0.65 5.97 9.15
C ASN A 134 -0.72 5.35 10.55
N GLU A 135 -1.34 4.17 10.68
CA GLU A 135 -1.36 3.43 11.94
C GLU A 135 0.07 3.05 12.39
N ILE A 136 0.87 2.51 11.46
CA ILE A 136 2.29 2.21 11.71
C ILE A 136 3.05 3.49 12.08
N LEU A 137 2.87 4.59 11.34
CA LEU A 137 3.52 5.87 11.65
C LEU A 137 3.21 6.33 13.08
N LYS A 138 1.95 6.22 13.48
CA LYS A 138 1.51 6.57 14.83
C LYS A 138 2.17 5.68 15.88
N TYR A 139 2.29 4.37 15.66
CA TYR A 139 2.97 3.47 16.58
C TYR A 139 4.47 3.77 16.69
N GLU A 140 5.16 3.96 15.57
CA GLU A 140 6.58 4.34 15.53
C GLU A 140 6.84 5.62 16.34
N MET A 141 5.97 6.62 16.20
CA MET A 141 6.14 7.91 16.90
C MET A 141 5.68 7.87 18.36
N SER A 142 4.47 7.37 18.61
CA SER A 142 3.83 7.49 19.93
C SER A 142 4.25 6.39 20.90
N LEU A 143 4.55 5.19 20.39
CA LEU A 143 4.94 4.05 21.23
C LEU A 143 6.46 3.86 21.23
N LEU A 144 7.12 3.98 20.08
CA LEU A 144 8.55 3.72 19.95
C LEU A 144 9.41 5.00 20.03
N GLY A 145 8.79 6.18 20.03
CA GLY A 145 9.47 7.45 20.23
C GLY A 145 10.32 7.93 19.05
N CYS A 146 10.10 7.37 17.85
CA CYS A 146 10.83 7.77 16.65
C CYS A 146 10.45 9.18 16.20
N LYS A 147 11.43 9.95 15.70
CA LYS A 147 11.15 11.26 15.11
C LYS A 147 10.66 11.10 13.67
N PRO A 148 9.74 11.96 13.20
CA PRO A 148 9.29 11.94 11.80
C PRO A 148 10.43 11.99 10.76
N THR A 149 11.50 12.73 11.08
CA THR A 149 12.69 12.84 10.22
C THR A 149 13.51 11.55 10.10
N GLU A 150 13.30 10.58 10.98
CA GLU A 150 13.90 9.24 10.93
C GLU A 150 13.03 8.28 10.09
N LEU A 151 11.74 8.60 9.95
CA LEU A 151 10.72 7.81 9.25
C LEU A 151 10.50 8.26 7.81
N ARG A 152 11.52 8.83 7.15
CA ARG A 152 11.42 9.45 5.80
C ARG A 152 10.79 8.54 4.75
N HIS A 153 11.11 7.26 4.76
CA HIS A 153 10.54 6.30 3.81
C HIS A 153 9.04 6.08 4.04
N LEU A 154 8.61 6.02 5.30
CA LEU A 154 7.23 5.79 5.68
C LEU A 154 6.35 7.00 5.31
N ILE A 155 6.76 8.20 5.72
CA ILE A 155 6.05 9.45 5.36
C ILE A 155 6.09 9.71 3.85
N GLY A 156 7.18 9.33 3.17
CA GLY A 156 7.29 9.37 1.72
C GLY A 156 6.18 8.55 1.06
N ARG A 157 6.03 7.29 1.47
CA ARG A 157 4.97 6.41 0.95
C ARG A 157 3.57 6.93 1.26
N ILE A 158 3.33 7.45 2.46
CA ILE A 158 2.03 8.05 2.84
C ILE A 158 1.71 9.24 1.94
N GLY A 159 2.69 10.10 1.64
CA GLY A 159 2.51 11.21 0.71
C GLY A 159 2.15 10.77 -0.70
N GLU A 160 2.72 9.68 -1.20
CA GLU A 160 2.34 9.11 -2.50
C GLU A 160 0.88 8.61 -2.51
N PHE A 161 0.47 7.91 -1.45
CA PHE A 161 -0.92 7.47 -1.30
C PHE A 161 -1.89 8.66 -1.23
N LEU A 162 -1.54 9.69 -0.44
CA LEU A 162 -2.33 10.91 -0.34
C LEU A 162 -2.47 11.60 -1.71
N CYS A 163 -1.37 11.73 -2.46
CA CYS A 163 -1.38 12.28 -3.81
C CYS A 163 -2.31 11.48 -4.73
N ALA A 164 -2.23 10.15 -4.73
CA ALA A 164 -3.10 9.30 -5.53
C ALA A 164 -4.58 9.45 -5.15
N ILE A 165 -4.90 9.53 -3.85
CA ILE A 165 -6.27 9.74 -3.35
C ILE A 165 -6.81 11.11 -3.78
N VAL A 166 -6.07 12.18 -3.50
CA VAL A 166 -6.49 13.57 -3.78
C VAL A 166 -6.69 13.81 -5.28
N THR A 167 -5.79 13.27 -6.10
CA THR A 167 -5.83 13.45 -7.56
C THR A 167 -6.70 12.41 -8.27
N LYS A 168 -7.31 11.46 -7.53
CA LYS A 168 -7.96 10.26 -8.09
C LYS A 168 -7.06 9.53 -9.10
N GLY A 169 -5.75 9.58 -8.83
CA GLY A 169 -4.72 8.99 -9.64
C GLY A 169 -4.43 7.55 -9.27
N SER A 170 -3.40 7.00 -9.91
CA SER A 170 -2.84 5.68 -9.66
C SER A 170 -1.37 5.78 -9.31
N LEU A 171 -0.88 4.86 -8.49
CA LEU A 171 0.55 4.80 -8.16
C LEU A 171 1.35 4.36 -9.39
N SER A 172 2.51 4.98 -9.59
CA SER A 172 3.50 4.57 -10.58
C SER A 172 4.62 3.82 -9.87
N LYS A 173 4.84 2.54 -10.22
CA LYS A 173 6.11 1.87 -9.95
C LYS A 173 6.46 1.05 -11.18
N GLN A 174 7.31 1.62 -12.01
CA GLN A 174 8.29 0.79 -12.68
C GLN A 174 9.57 0.88 -11.86
N THR A 175 10.17 -0.25 -11.50
CA THR A 175 11.50 -0.32 -10.86
C THR A 175 12.59 0.37 -11.71
N ASN A 176 12.32 0.66 -12.99
CA ASN A 176 13.21 1.31 -13.95
C ASN A 176 12.66 2.60 -14.60
N GLN A 177 11.51 3.17 -14.18
CA GLN A 177 11.10 4.52 -14.59
C GLN A 177 11.47 5.51 -13.50
N HIS A 178 12.40 6.39 -13.82
CA HIS A 178 12.90 7.39 -12.89
C HIS A 178 12.07 8.69 -13.00
N GLY A 179 11.46 9.14 -11.90
CA GLY A 179 11.14 10.56 -11.71
C GLY A 179 9.74 10.93 -11.22
N PHE A 180 8.75 10.04 -11.31
CA PHE A 180 7.37 10.30 -10.88
C PHE A 180 6.75 9.12 -10.14
N ASP A 181 5.78 9.42 -9.28
CA ASP A 181 5.24 8.48 -8.30
C ASP A 181 3.73 8.24 -8.49
N VAL A 182 3.02 9.17 -9.14
CA VAL A 182 1.57 9.07 -9.40
C VAL A 182 1.26 9.47 -10.84
N ILE A 183 0.28 8.81 -11.46
CA ILE A 183 -0.33 9.24 -12.73
C ILE A 183 -1.78 9.64 -12.45
N SER A 184 -2.18 10.84 -12.86
CA SER A 184 -3.57 11.28 -12.83
C SER A 184 -3.92 12.09 -14.07
N ASN A 185 -5.05 11.78 -14.70
CA ASN A 185 -5.55 12.47 -15.90
C ASN A 185 -4.50 12.62 -17.01
N GLY A 186 -3.69 11.58 -17.22
CA GLY A 186 -2.60 11.57 -18.21
C GLY A 186 -1.34 12.34 -17.80
N LYS A 187 -1.36 13.05 -16.66
CA LYS A 187 -0.20 13.75 -16.12
C LYS A 187 0.60 12.88 -15.16
N LYS A 188 1.92 13.00 -15.24
CA LYS A 188 2.88 12.36 -14.34
C LYS A 188 3.21 13.31 -13.20
N ILE A 189 3.07 12.83 -11.96
CA ILE A 189 3.22 13.64 -10.76
C ILE A 189 4.39 13.10 -9.92
N SER A 190 5.36 13.96 -9.63
CA SER A 190 6.44 13.67 -8.68
C SER A 190 6.03 14.09 -7.27
N VAL A 191 6.13 13.18 -6.31
CA VAL A 191 5.73 13.41 -4.93
C VAL A 191 6.97 13.67 -4.07
N LYS A 192 6.89 14.67 -3.20
CA LYS A 192 7.92 14.96 -2.20
C LYS A 192 7.28 15.17 -0.84
N THR A 193 7.65 14.31 0.11
CA THR A 193 7.24 14.45 1.49
C THR A 193 8.41 14.89 2.35
N THR A 194 8.17 15.83 3.25
CA THR A 194 9.15 16.24 4.28
C THR A 194 8.48 16.41 5.63
N ALA A 195 9.20 16.08 6.70
CA ALA A 195 8.80 16.42 8.07
C ALA A 195 9.57 17.63 8.61
N GLN A 196 10.45 18.24 7.81
CA GLN A 196 11.18 19.43 8.21
C GLN A 196 10.25 20.64 8.14
N SER A 197 10.30 21.49 9.16
CA SER A 197 9.57 22.77 9.19
C SER A 197 10.26 23.84 8.34
N THR A 198 11.60 23.81 8.27
CA THR A 198 12.47 24.74 7.56
C THR A 198 13.49 24.00 6.69
N GLY A 199 14.20 24.73 5.84
CA GLY A 199 15.19 24.16 4.93
C GLY A 199 14.60 23.93 3.55
N PHE A 200 15.03 22.88 2.86
CA PHE A 200 14.71 22.65 1.46
C PHE A 200 14.32 21.21 1.17
N ILE A 201 13.45 21.03 0.16
CA ILE A 201 13.29 19.75 -0.51
C ILE A 201 14.30 19.65 -1.66
N THR A 202 14.60 18.42 -2.06
CA THR A 202 15.48 18.17 -3.21
C THR A 202 14.73 17.47 -4.33
N LEU A 203 14.96 17.91 -5.57
CA LEU A 203 14.50 17.25 -6.79
C LEU A 203 15.72 16.88 -7.62
N ASN A 204 15.74 15.67 -8.17
CA ASN A 204 16.84 15.23 -9.02
C ASN A 204 16.71 15.88 -10.42
N GLN A 205 17.75 16.61 -10.85
CA GLN A 205 17.77 17.29 -12.15
C GLN A 205 17.66 16.30 -13.30
N ASN A 206 18.25 15.10 -13.17
CA ASN A 206 18.28 14.08 -14.22
C ASN A 206 16.90 13.51 -14.53
N THR A 207 15.97 13.59 -13.57
CA THR A 207 14.61 13.06 -13.71
C THR A 207 13.56 14.15 -13.80
N PHE A 208 13.95 15.43 -13.81
CA PHE A 208 13.03 16.57 -13.78
C PHE A 208 12.15 16.65 -15.03
N ASN A 209 12.67 16.18 -16.17
CA ASN A 209 11.92 16.15 -17.43
C ASN A 209 10.96 14.95 -17.53
N ALA A 210 10.98 14.02 -16.57
CA ALA A 210 10.17 12.80 -16.62
C ALA A 210 8.74 12.97 -16.11
N PHE A 211 8.40 14.13 -15.54
CA PHE A 211 7.09 14.41 -14.94
C PHE A 211 6.55 15.78 -15.35
N ASP A 212 5.26 16.01 -15.14
CA ASP A 212 4.56 17.24 -15.52
C ASP A 212 4.27 18.12 -14.29
N GLU A 213 3.89 17.48 -13.18
CA GLU A 213 3.45 18.16 -11.96
C GLU A 213 4.26 17.70 -10.73
N ILE A 214 4.26 18.55 -9.70
CA ILE A 214 4.85 18.25 -8.40
C ILE A 214 3.74 18.31 -7.34
N PHE A 215 3.75 17.33 -6.44
CA PHE A 215 2.91 17.29 -5.25
C PHE A 215 3.83 17.26 -4.01
N VAL A 216 3.83 18.35 -3.22
CA VAL A 216 4.67 18.48 -2.03
C VAL A 216 3.81 18.42 -0.78
N VAL A 217 4.15 17.49 0.10
CA VAL A 217 3.48 17.27 1.37
C VAL A 217 4.44 17.53 2.52
N GLN A 218 3.97 18.28 3.52
CA GLN A 218 4.67 18.50 4.77
C GLN A 218 3.94 17.79 5.90
N TYR A 219 4.65 16.90 6.60
CA TYR A 219 4.17 16.33 7.84
C TYR A 219 4.55 17.26 9.01
N SER A 220 3.55 17.76 9.74
CA SER A 220 3.72 18.61 10.90
C SER A 220 2.49 18.56 11.80
N ASN A 221 2.68 18.64 13.12
CA ASN A 221 1.59 18.64 14.11
C ASN A 221 0.63 17.44 13.95
N ASP A 222 1.19 16.26 13.71
CA ASP A 222 0.45 15.02 13.47
C ASP A 222 -0.47 15.03 12.24
N ASP A 223 -0.16 15.88 11.25
CA ASP A 223 -0.96 16.01 10.04
C ASP A 223 -0.11 16.15 8.76
N PHE A 224 -0.64 15.66 7.64
CA PHE A 224 -0.06 15.73 6.31
C PHE A 224 -0.66 16.90 5.52
N ASN A 225 0.08 18.00 5.43
CA ASN A 225 -0.34 19.23 4.79
C ASN A 225 0.17 19.27 3.35
N THR A 226 -0.72 19.38 2.37
CA THR A 226 -0.31 19.65 0.98
C THR A 226 0.14 21.10 0.88
N ILE A 227 1.44 21.34 0.67
CA ILE A 227 2.02 22.69 0.61
C ILE A 227 2.27 23.15 -0.82
N TYR A 228 2.15 22.26 -1.80
CA TYR A 228 2.13 22.59 -3.22
C TYR A 228 1.52 21.45 -4.03
N TYR A 229 0.66 21.80 -4.98
CA TYR A 229 0.26 20.92 -6.08
C TYR A 229 0.11 21.73 -7.35
N GLY A 230 0.82 21.36 -8.42
CA GLY A 230 0.71 22.01 -9.72
C GLY A 230 1.91 21.75 -10.65
N PRO A 231 2.06 22.56 -11.71
CA PRO A 231 3.15 22.44 -12.68
C PRO A 231 4.53 22.50 -12.02
N LYS A 232 5.54 21.88 -12.64
CA LYS A 232 6.90 21.85 -12.07
C LYS A 232 7.71 23.13 -12.28
N GLU A 233 7.36 23.93 -13.29
CA GLU A 233 8.11 25.10 -13.74
C GLU A 233 8.21 26.20 -12.65
N PRO A 234 7.14 26.57 -11.92
CA PRO A 234 7.24 27.54 -10.84
C PRO A 234 8.24 27.13 -9.75
N ILE A 235 8.30 25.82 -9.44
CA ILE A 235 9.22 25.25 -8.46
C ILE A 235 10.67 25.29 -8.96
N GLN A 236 10.90 25.00 -10.24
CA GLN A 236 12.22 25.11 -10.86
C GLN A 236 12.74 26.55 -10.83
N ASN A 237 11.88 27.54 -11.09
CA ASN A 237 12.25 28.95 -11.15
C ASN A 237 12.72 29.50 -9.80
N ILE A 238 12.20 28.96 -8.69
CA ILE A 238 12.62 29.34 -7.34
C ILE A 238 13.73 28.46 -6.78
N ALA A 239 14.15 27.41 -7.50
CA ALA A 239 15.16 26.46 -7.05
C ALA A 239 16.58 27.01 -7.15
N ARG A 240 17.40 26.68 -6.16
CA ARG A 240 18.86 26.74 -6.29
C ARG A 240 19.34 25.47 -6.99
N LYS A 241 20.24 25.61 -7.97
CA LYS A 241 20.97 24.47 -8.52
C LYS A 241 22.15 24.14 -7.62
N TYR A 242 22.24 22.88 -7.17
CA TYR A 242 23.37 22.37 -6.42
C TYR A 242 23.68 20.95 -6.87
N GLU A 243 24.87 20.75 -7.44
CA GLU A 243 25.26 19.50 -8.10
C GLU A 243 24.17 19.03 -9.11
N ASN A 244 23.67 17.81 -8.96
CA ASN A 244 22.60 17.23 -9.77
C ASN A 244 21.21 17.39 -9.13
N LYS A 245 21.03 18.37 -8.22
CA LYS A 245 19.78 18.60 -7.50
C LYS A 245 19.27 20.03 -7.70
N TYR A 246 17.96 20.16 -7.71
CA TYR A 246 17.26 21.40 -7.41
C TYR A 246 16.94 21.41 -5.92
N GLU A 247 17.49 22.37 -5.19
CA GLU A 247 17.16 22.63 -3.79
C GLU A 247 16.13 23.76 -3.74
N VAL A 248 14.97 23.48 -3.14
CA VAL A 248 13.86 24.43 -3.09
C VAL A 248 13.44 24.65 -1.66
N ASP A 249 13.56 25.89 -1.20
CA ASP A 249 13.19 26.29 0.16
C ASP A 249 11.68 26.08 0.41
N ILE A 250 11.36 25.46 1.53
CA ILE A 250 9.99 25.06 1.91
C ILE A 250 9.07 26.28 2.03
N ASN A 251 9.56 27.41 2.56
CA ASN A 251 8.72 28.60 2.72
C ASN A 251 8.44 29.25 1.36
N ARG A 252 9.43 29.28 0.46
CA ARG A 252 9.23 29.77 -0.91
C ARG A 252 8.19 28.94 -1.68
N ILE A 253 8.18 27.62 -1.49
CA ILE A 253 7.16 26.73 -2.07
C ILE A 253 5.75 27.13 -1.61
N LYS A 254 5.56 27.32 -0.30
CA LYS A 254 4.27 27.72 0.28
C LYS A 254 3.79 29.06 -0.28
N THR A 255 4.68 30.04 -0.40
CA THR A 255 4.36 31.36 -0.97
C THR A 255 3.86 31.23 -2.41
N VAL A 256 4.57 30.48 -3.26
CA VAL A 256 4.15 30.25 -4.65
C VAL A 256 2.78 29.57 -4.72
N TYR A 257 2.50 28.60 -3.85
CA TYR A 257 1.21 27.91 -3.83
C TYR A 257 0.05 28.84 -3.46
N GLN A 258 0.25 29.70 -2.45
CA GLN A 258 -0.76 30.67 -2.02
C GLN A 258 -1.06 31.71 -3.11
N GLU A 259 -0.04 32.20 -3.81
CA GLU A 259 -0.19 33.16 -4.91
C GLU A 259 -0.98 32.56 -6.08
N ASN A 260 -0.71 31.30 -6.43
CA ASN A 260 -1.42 30.60 -7.51
C ASN A 260 -2.87 30.28 -7.13
N SER A 261 -3.13 29.92 -5.87
CA SER A 261 -4.48 29.62 -5.39
C SER A 261 -5.38 30.86 -5.40
N LYS A 262 -4.82 32.04 -5.13
CA LYS A 262 -5.54 33.33 -5.18
C LYS A 262 -5.84 33.82 -6.61
N LYS A 263 -5.08 33.38 -7.62
CA LYS A 263 -5.30 33.77 -9.03
C LYS A 263 -6.38 32.95 -9.74
N ASN A 264 -6.78 31.81 -9.15
CA ASN A 264 -7.81 30.92 -9.68
C ASN A 264 -9.17 31.07 -8.96
N LEU A 265 -9.29 32.09 -8.10
CA LEU A 265 -10.52 32.59 -7.47
C LEU A 265 -10.91 33.91 -8.14
#